data_AF-A0A6P2BEW2-F1
#
_entry.id   AF-A0A6P2BEW2-F1
#
_cell.length_a   1.000
_cell.length_b   1.000
_cell.length_c   1.000
_cell.angle_alpha   90.00
_cell.angle_beta   90.00
_cell.angle_gamma   90.00
#
_symmetry.space_group_name_H-M   'P 1'
#
loop_
_entity.id
_entity.type
_entity.pdbx_description
1 polymer ?
#
loop_
_entity_poly.entity_id
_entity_poly.type
_entity_poly.pdbx_seq_one_letter_code
_entity_poly.pdbx_strand_id
1 'polypeptide(L)'
;MGCDQGLFEGRPLDTETAEPAAAGLDPGRLKRLDDYIAGQVESGQIAGAQVMLARHDLVVHNEVFGFRDLHEETPVTHDTLWRIYSMTKPVTSVAAMMLHEEGQFELDDPLADFLPEYREMMVWNDGNPVPAENPITIRQLFTHSAGFSYGFTEEGVDALYREAELFASEDLAAFSERLAAQPLLFEPGSRWHYGVATDVLGRLVEVISGQSLDRFLGERLFDPLGMVDTFFEVPEDKRDRFGAHYRLNRESGALELVPDGSLAGIRWQNVQLLSGGGGLVSTADDYMRFARMLLNGGAMEGVRILSPKTVAWMARNHLPADLESAHGVYGQGDSIGFGLGFAVVDDAAHWSGRVAAEGEYWWGGAAGTLFWADPEYEVIGILMLQRFDAQPIRQTVRTLVNAAIE
;
A
#
# COMPACT_ATOMS: atom_id res chain seq x y z
N MET A 1 -15.83 4.31 -32.10
CA MET A 1 -17.14 4.86 -31.70
C MET A 1 -17.38 4.39 -30.28
N GLY A 2 -17.32 5.19 -29.22
CA GLY A 2 -16.82 6.54 -29.03
C GLY A 2 -15.89 6.55 -27.81
N CYS A 3 -14.87 7.42 -27.82
CA CYS A 3 -14.22 7.84 -26.59
C CYS A 3 -15.22 8.76 -25.90
N ASP A 4 -15.95 8.24 -24.91
CA ASP A 4 -16.73 9.11 -24.06
C ASP A 4 -15.76 9.89 -23.16
N GLN A 5 -15.89 11.20 -23.22
CA GLN A 5 -15.04 12.16 -22.52
C GLN A 5 -15.30 12.06 -21.02
N GLY A 6 -14.28 12.34 -20.21
CA GLY A 6 -14.30 12.18 -18.76
C GLY A 6 -15.58 12.72 -18.11
N LEU A 7 -16.30 11.83 -17.42
CA LEU A 7 -17.54 12.18 -16.73
C LEU A 7 -17.31 12.74 -15.31
N PHE A 8 -16.06 12.76 -14.80
CA PHE A 8 -15.82 12.95 -13.37
C PHE A 8 -14.70 13.94 -13.00
N GLU A 9 -14.16 14.72 -13.95
CA GLU A 9 -13.03 15.65 -13.70
C GLU A 9 -13.35 16.88 -12.81
N GLY A 10 -14.46 16.94 -12.06
CA GLY A 10 -14.83 18.19 -11.38
C GLY A 10 -15.77 18.14 -10.18
N ARG A 11 -16.02 16.97 -9.57
CA ARG A 11 -16.78 16.93 -8.31
C ARG A 11 -15.83 16.97 -7.11
N PRO A 12 -16.00 17.93 -6.18
CA PRO A 12 -15.30 17.90 -4.90
C PRO A 12 -15.53 16.58 -4.18
N LEU A 13 -14.57 16.15 -3.36
CA LEU A 13 -14.80 15.16 -2.31
C LEU A 13 -15.75 15.79 -1.29
N ASP A 14 -17.04 15.70 -1.58
CA ASP A 14 -18.05 15.88 -0.55
C ASP A 14 -17.88 14.73 0.44
N THR A 15 -17.39 15.05 1.63
CA THR A 15 -17.32 14.10 2.74
C THR A 15 -18.70 13.83 3.32
N GLU A 16 -19.74 14.54 2.88
CA GLU A 16 -21.12 14.22 3.22
C GLU A 16 -21.49 12.86 2.61
N THR A 17 -21.76 11.90 3.49
CA THR A 17 -22.12 10.53 3.10
C THR A 17 -23.46 10.54 2.37
N ALA A 18 -23.46 10.17 1.10
CA ALA A 18 -24.66 9.98 0.31
C ALA A 18 -25.41 8.71 0.74
N GLU A 19 -26.73 8.69 0.51
CA GLU A 19 -27.54 7.50 0.73
C GLU A 19 -26.99 6.30 -0.10
N PRO A 20 -26.71 5.13 0.50
CA PRO A 20 -26.12 4.00 -0.20
C PRO A 20 -26.92 3.57 -1.44
N ALA A 21 -28.25 3.63 -1.35
CA ALA A 21 -29.15 3.30 -2.46
C ALA A 21 -28.97 4.22 -3.68
N ALA A 22 -28.53 5.47 -3.50
CA ALA A 22 -28.26 6.39 -4.61
C ALA A 22 -27.07 5.96 -5.46
N ALA A 23 -26.17 5.16 -4.89
CA ALA A 23 -25.03 4.57 -5.58
C ALA A 23 -25.22 3.07 -5.85
N GLY A 24 -26.45 2.54 -5.76
CA GLY A 24 -26.77 1.14 -6.03
C GLY A 24 -26.24 0.15 -4.98
N LEU A 25 -26.16 0.56 -3.71
CA LEU A 25 -25.86 -0.34 -2.60
C LEU A 25 -27.13 -0.59 -1.77
N ASP A 26 -27.42 -1.85 -1.46
CA ASP A 26 -28.51 -2.25 -0.55
C ASP A 26 -28.15 -1.84 0.89
N PRO A 27 -28.86 -0.88 1.51
CA PRO A 27 -28.52 -0.40 2.85
C PRO A 27 -28.67 -1.49 3.93
N GLY A 28 -29.61 -2.42 3.75
CA GLY A 28 -29.84 -3.51 4.71
C GLY A 28 -28.74 -4.58 4.68
N ARG A 29 -28.13 -4.81 3.50
CA ARG A 29 -26.93 -5.65 3.38
C ARG A 29 -25.69 -4.91 3.86
N LEU A 30 -25.58 -3.61 3.59
CA LEU A 30 -24.46 -2.80 4.05
C LEU A 30 -24.40 -2.75 5.58
N LYS A 31 -25.55 -2.71 6.28
CA LYS A 31 -25.60 -2.83 7.75
C LYS A 31 -24.86 -4.06 8.30
N ARG A 32 -24.74 -5.15 7.53
CA ARG A 32 -24.00 -6.35 7.96
C ARG A 32 -22.50 -6.07 8.12
N LEU A 33 -21.97 -5.10 7.37
CA LEU A 33 -20.62 -4.60 7.52
C LEU A 33 -20.44 -3.94 8.89
N ASP A 34 -21.37 -3.06 9.27
CA ASP A 34 -21.36 -2.38 10.57
C ASP A 34 -21.42 -3.38 11.71
N ASP A 35 -22.40 -4.29 11.65
CA ASP A 35 -22.61 -5.32 12.66
C ASP A 35 -21.37 -6.23 12.79
N TYR A 36 -20.71 -6.52 11.66
CA TYR A 36 -19.48 -7.31 11.66
C TYR A 36 -18.32 -6.58 12.34
N ILE A 37 -18.05 -5.32 11.97
CA ILE A 37 -16.95 -4.53 12.55
C ILE A 37 -17.20 -4.24 14.03
N ALA A 38 -18.43 -3.84 14.39
CA ALA A 38 -18.83 -3.68 15.78
C ALA A 38 -18.60 -4.96 16.59
N GLY A 39 -18.97 -6.12 16.04
CA GLY A 39 -18.69 -7.42 16.66
C GLY A 39 -17.20 -7.72 16.82
N GLN A 40 -16.33 -7.30 15.90
CA GLN A 40 -14.87 -7.43 16.07
C GLN A 40 -14.35 -6.55 17.22
N VAL A 41 -14.92 -5.35 17.42
CA VAL A 41 -14.58 -4.47 18.54
C VAL A 41 -15.08 -5.09 19.85
N GLU A 42 -16.36 -5.47 19.92
CA GLU A 42 -16.99 -6.04 21.13
C GLU A 42 -16.33 -7.33 21.62
N SER A 43 -15.86 -8.16 20.69
CA SER A 43 -15.15 -9.41 21.00
C SER A 43 -13.65 -9.20 21.30
N GLY A 44 -13.17 -7.96 21.32
CA GLY A 44 -11.77 -7.62 21.58
C GLY A 44 -10.82 -8.08 20.47
N GLN A 45 -11.32 -8.36 19.26
CA GLN A 45 -10.49 -8.73 18.12
C GLN A 45 -9.79 -7.51 17.50
N ILE A 46 -10.37 -6.32 17.59
CA ILE A 46 -9.72 -5.07 17.20
C ILE A 46 -10.06 -3.99 18.24
N ALA A 47 -9.18 -3.00 18.39
CA ALA A 47 -9.41 -1.86 19.28
C ALA A 47 -10.50 -0.93 18.73
N GLY A 48 -10.40 -0.65 17.43
CA GLY A 48 -11.28 0.23 16.69
C GLY A 48 -10.96 0.19 15.21
N ALA A 49 -11.84 0.77 14.41
CA ALA A 49 -11.70 0.84 12.96
C ALA A 49 -12.45 2.02 12.37
N GLN A 50 -12.10 2.38 11.13
CA GLN A 50 -12.91 3.21 10.25
C GLN A 50 -13.08 2.48 8.92
N VAL A 51 -14.29 2.48 8.38
CA VAL A 51 -14.60 1.91 7.06
C VAL A 51 -15.21 2.98 6.18
N MET A 52 -14.53 3.30 5.09
CA MET A 52 -14.98 4.29 4.11
C MET A 52 -15.17 3.64 2.75
N LEU A 53 -16.34 3.83 2.15
CA LEU A 53 -16.67 3.32 0.82
C LEU A 53 -17.08 4.48 -0.08
N ALA A 54 -16.59 4.43 -1.32
CA ALA A 54 -17.10 5.29 -2.38
C ALA A 54 -17.54 4.43 -3.57
N ARG A 55 -18.67 4.79 -4.19
CA ARG A 55 -19.13 4.17 -5.44
C ARG A 55 -19.71 5.22 -6.38
N HIS A 56 -19.39 5.12 -7.67
CA HIS A 56 -19.75 6.13 -8.68
C HIS A 56 -19.34 7.55 -8.25
N ASP A 57 -18.13 7.67 -7.69
CA ASP A 57 -17.53 8.92 -7.18
C ASP A 57 -18.28 9.58 -6.00
N LEU A 58 -19.24 8.87 -5.37
CA LEU A 58 -19.95 9.30 -4.16
C LEU A 58 -19.44 8.54 -2.94
N VAL A 59 -19.10 9.25 -1.86
CA VAL A 59 -18.89 8.61 -0.55
C VAL A 59 -20.24 8.15 -0.03
N VAL A 60 -20.38 6.85 0.23
CA VAL A 60 -21.66 6.19 0.54
C VAL A 60 -21.65 5.49 1.88
N HIS A 61 -20.48 5.43 2.51
CA HIS A 61 -20.27 4.88 3.83
C HIS A 61 -19.00 5.50 4.42
N ASN A 62 -19.08 6.00 5.65
CA ASN A 62 -17.92 6.48 6.40
C ASN A 62 -18.24 6.32 7.88
N GLU A 63 -17.97 5.14 8.43
CA GLU A 63 -18.33 4.81 9.81
C GLU A 63 -17.08 4.51 10.65
N VAL A 64 -17.13 4.93 11.92
CA VAL A 64 -16.07 4.73 12.92
C VAL A 64 -16.54 3.85 14.07
N PHE A 65 -15.63 3.04 14.59
CA PHE A 65 -15.94 2.03 15.61
C PHE A 65 -14.84 1.98 16.66
N GLY A 66 -15.22 1.81 17.93
CA GLY A 66 -14.30 1.52 19.03
C GLY A 66 -13.32 2.65 19.35
N PHE A 67 -12.11 2.26 19.75
CA PHE A 67 -11.09 3.16 20.30
C PHE A 67 -9.82 3.15 19.45
N ARG A 68 -9.23 4.33 19.24
CA ARG A 68 -7.87 4.45 18.68
C ARG A 68 -6.80 4.21 19.73
N ASP A 69 -7.16 4.29 21.01
CA ASP A 69 -6.33 3.90 22.15
C ASP A 69 -7.19 3.23 23.22
N LEU A 70 -6.95 1.94 23.48
CA LEU A 70 -7.63 1.13 24.51
C LEU A 70 -7.21 1.46 25.94
N HIS A 71 -6.00 1.98 26.16
CA HIS A 71 -5.52 2.32 27.51
C HIS A 71 -6.16 3.62 27.98
N GLU A 72 -6.16 4.63 27.11
CA GLU A 72 -6.75 5.95 27.37
C GLU A 72 -8.25 6.00 27.04
N GLU A 73 -8.83 4.90 26.53
CA GLU A 73 -10.20 4.83 26.02
C GLU A 73 -10.55 5.98 25.06
N THR A 74 -9.59 6.34 24.20
CA THR A 74 -9.77 7.44 23.24
C THR A 74 -10.50 6.92 22.00
N PRO A 75 -11.67 7.48 21.64
CA PRO A 75 -12.49 6.97 20.55
C PRO A 75 -11.81 7.13 19.19
N VAL A 76 -12.14 6.25 18.25
CA VAL A 76 -11.86 6.50 16.84
C VAL A 76 -12.73 7.67 16.36
N THR A 77 -12.10 8.61 15.68
CA THR A 77 -12.72 9.75 14.99
C THR A 77 -12.34 9.75 13.51
N HIS A 78 -13.11 10.42 12.65
CA HIS A 78 -12.83 10.47 11.19
C HIS A 78 -11.45 11.05 10.85
N ASP A 79 -10.91 11.88 11.75
CA ASP A 79 -9.59 12.49 11.62
C ASP A 79 -8.48 11.66 12.30
N THR A 80 -8.75 10.43 12.74
CA THR A 80 -7.72 9.56 13.33
C THR A 80 -6.58 9.32 12.33
N LEU A 81 -5.33 9.44 12.81
CA LEU A 81 -4.14 9.17 12.02
C LEU A 81 -3.71 7.71 12.22
N TRP A 82 -3.52 7.02 11.09
CA TRP A 82 -3.23 5.60 11.02
C TRP A 82 -1.85 5.36 10.43
N ARG A 83 -1.05 4.47 11.03
CA ARG A 83 0.09 3.90 10.30
C ARG A 83 -0.46 3.05 9.17
N ILE A 84 -0.18 3.44 7.94
CA ILE A 84 -0.69 2.72 6.76
C ILE A 84 0.28 1.64 6.27
N TYR A 85 1.52 1.63 6.79
CA TYR A 85 2.54 0.63 6.46
C TYR A 85 2.64 0.46 4.93
N SER A 86 2.54 -0.76 4.44
CA SER A 86 2.73 -1.09 3.03
C SER A 86 1.72 -0.46 2.07
N MET A 87 0.61 0.14 2.52
CA MET A 87 -0.18 1.06 1.70
C MET A 87 0.61 2.31 1.26
N THR A 88 1.80 2.55 1.82
CA THR A 88 2.79 3.52 1.28
C THR A 88 3.26 3.14 -0.13
N LYS A 89 3.31 1.84 -0.47
CA LYS A 89 3.90 1.36 -1.74
C LYS A 89 3.18 1.89 -2.99
N PRO A 90 1.84 1.86 -3.09
CA PRO A 90 1.11 2.51 -4.17
C PRO A 90 1.45 3.99 -4.32
N VAL A 91 1.58 4.72 -3.20
CA VAL A 91 1.89 6.16 -3.18
C VAL A 91 3.29 6.42 -3.78
N THR A 92 4.31 5.70 -3.30
CA THR A 92 5.68 5.78 -3.85
C THR A 92 5.72 5.35 -5.32
N SER A 93 4.92 4.36 -5.71
CA SER A 93 4.85 3.88 -7.10
C SER A 93 4.25 4.92 -8.03
N VAL A 94 3.20 5.63 -7.60
CA VAL A 94 2.64 6.76 -8.36
C VAL A 94 3.68 7.87 -8.52
N ALA A 95 4.45 8.20 -7.48
CA ALA A 95 5.52 9.18 -7.57
C ALA A 95 6.60 8.80 -8.60
N ALA A 96 7.03 7.53 -8.61
CA ALA A 96 7.95 7.04 -9.63
C ALA A 96 7.32 7.07 -11.04
N MET A 97 6.04 6.72 -11.18
CA MET A 97 5.35 6.76 -12.47
C MET A 97 5.12 8.18 -13.01
N MET A 98 5.05 9.22 -12.17
CA MET A 98 5.09 10.61 -12.63
C MET A 98 6.39 10.90 -13.38
N LEU A 99 7.53 10.49 -12.81
CA LEU A 99 8.85 10.66 -13.43
C LEU A 99 8.99 9.83 -14.72
N HIS A 100 8.36 8.65 -14.78
CA HIS A 100 8.27 7.88 -16.03
C HIS A 100 7.48 8.63 -17.12
N GLU A 101 6.33 9.23 -16.81
CA GLU A 101 5.58 10.04 -17.79
C GLU A 101 6.36 11.27 -18.26
N GLU A 102 7.26 11.80 -17.43
CA GLU A 102 8.20 12.87 -17.75
C GLU A 102 9.42 12.41 -18.57
N GLY A 103 9.48 11.13 -18.94
CA GLY A 103 10.55 10.54 -19.74
C GLY A 103 11.89 10.45 -19.01
N GLN A 104 11.88 10.41 -17.67
CA GLN A 104 13.11 10.36 -16.88
C GLN A 104 13.75 8.97 -16.83
N PHE A 105 12.95 7.92 -17.05
CA PHE A 105 13.42 6.53 -17.16
C PHE A 105 12.39 5.68 -17.91
N GLU A 106 12.85 4.59 -18.49
CA GLU A 106 12.01 3.50 -18.99
C GLU A 106 11.95 2.35 -17.97
N LEU A 107 10.83 1.64 -17.93
CA LEU A 107 10.62 0.57 -16.93
C LEU A 107 11.67 -0.55 -17.02
N ASP A 108 12.20 -0.81 -18.21
CA ASP A 108 13.20 -1.88 -18.43
C ASP A 108 14.65 -1.36 -18.39
N ASP A 109 14.86 -0.10 -18.03
CA ASP A 109 16.21 0.43 -17.81
C ASP A 109 16.88 -0.30 -16.63
N PRO A 110 18.20 -0.56 -16.71
CA PRO A 110 18.97 -1.08 -15.60
C PRO A 110 18.95 -0.10 -14.42
N LEU A 111 18.62 -0.60 -13.23
CA LEU A 111 18.63 0.20 -11.99
C LEU A 111 20.00 0.85 -11.74
N ALA A 112 21.07 0.15 -12.09
CA ALA A 112 22.45 0.57 -11.89
C ALA A 112 22.85 1.83 -12.69
N ASP A 113 22.04 2.26 -13.65
CA ASP A 113 22.27 3.50 -14.40
C ASP A 113 21.85 4.74 -13.59
N PHE A 114 21.01 4.55 -12.57
CA PHE A 114 20.56 5.58 -11.63
C PHE A 114 21.14 5.39 -10.23
N LEU A 115 21.28 4.14 -9.79
CA LEU A 115 21.82 3.73 -8.48
C LEU A 115 23.02 2.78 -8.70
N PRO A 116 24.22 3.31 -9.00
CA PRO A 116 25.38 2.50 -9.40
C PRO A 116 25.82 1.45 -8.37
N GLU A 117 25.45 1.61 -7.10
CA GLU A 117 25.71 0.64 -6.05
C GLU A 117 25.10 -0.74 -6.35
N TYR A 118 24.03 -0.82 -7.16
CA TYR A 118 23.41 -2.09 -7.57
C TYR A 118 24.03 -2.73 -8.83
N ARG A 119 25.19 -2.24 -9.30
CA ARG A 119 25.80 -2.72 -10.55
C ARG A 119 26.37 -4.15 -10.44
N GLU A 120 26.94 -4.48 -9.29
CA GLU A 120 27.66 -5.74 -9.06
C GLU A 120 26.95 -6.59 -8.00
N MET A 121 25.65 -6.80 -8.18
CA MET A 121 24.86 -7.59 -7.22
C MET A 121 25.31 -9.06 -7.18
N MET A 122 25.24 -9.63 -5.99
CA MET A 122 25.43 -11.05 -5.75
C MET A 122 24.07 -11.69 -5.44
N VAL A 123 23.87 -12.95 -5.81
CA VAL A 123 22.71 -13.78 -5.49
C VAL A 123 23.12 -14.86 -4.51
N TRP A 124 22.29 -15.08 -3.50
CA TRP A 124 22.49 -16.10 -2.49
C TRP A 124 22.30 -17.50 -3.08
N ASN A 125 23.33 -18.34 -2.97
CA ASN A 125 23.32 -19.71 -3.42
C ASN A 125 23.86 -20.65 -2.32
N ASP A 126 22.96 -21.25 -1.54
CA ASP A 126 23.27 -22.26 -0.51
C ASP A 126 24.44 -21.88 0.43
N GLY A 127 24.44 -20.65 0.96
CA GLY A 127 25.48 -20.18 1.87
C GLY A 127 26.63 -19.42 1.20
N ASN A 128 26.71 -19.43 -0.12
CA ASN A 128 27.76 -18.75 -0.89
C ASN A 128 27.14 -17.79 -1.91
N PRO A 129 27.32 -16.47 -1.75
CA PRO A 129 26.92 -15.51 -2.78
C PRO A 129 27.69 -15.72 -4.10
N VAL A 130 26.98 -15.75 -5.23
CA VAL A 130 27.55 -15.77 -6.60
C VAL A 130 27.13 -14.52 -7.35
N PRO A 131 27.87 -14.04 -8.36
CA PRO A 131 27.45 -12.87 -9.14
C PRO A 131 26.07 -13.09 -9.79
N ALA A 132 25.21 -12.07 -9.75
CA ALA A 132 23.94 -12.10 -10.47
C ALA A 132 24.20 -12.18 -11.98
N GLU A 133 23.40 -12.98 -12.69
CA GLU A 133 23.51 -13.13 -14.14
C GLU A 133 22.84 -11.97 -14.89
N ASN A 134 21.79 -11.38 -14.29
CA ASN A 134 21.01 -10.30 -14.88
C ASN A 134 21.05 -9.04 -14.01
N PRO A 135 21.09 -7.84 -14.61
CA PRO A 135 20.91 -6.60 -13.86
C PRO A 135 19.48 -6.50 -13.35
N ILE A 136 19.30 -5.79 -12.23
CA ILE A 136 17.97 -5.39 -11.76
C ILE A 136 17.42 -4.32 -12.72
N THR A 137 16.17 -4.45 -13.14
CA THR A 137 15.45 -3.38 -13.88
C THR A 137 14.53 -2.58 -12.96
N ILE A 138 14.17 -1.36 -13.36
CA ILE A 138 13.26 -0.53 -12.57
C ILE A 138 11.88 -1.19 -12.42
N ARG A 139 11.37 -1.87 -13.46
CA ARG A 139 10.12 -2.65 -13.43
C ARG A 139 10.11 -3.65 -12.29
N GLN A 140 11.23 -4.33 -12.05
CA GLN A 140 11.35 -5.35 -11.01
C GLN A 140 11.27 -4.76 -9.60
N LEU A 141 11.55 -3.46 -9.43
CA LEU A 141 11.29 -2.75 -8.16
C LEU A 141 9.79 -2.60 -7.92
N PHE A 142 9.04 -2.18 -8.94
CA PHE A 142 7.60 -2.09 -8.88
C PHE A 142 6.98 -3.46 -8.59
N THR A 143 7.45 -4.52 -9.26
CA THR A 143 6.80 -5.83 -9.24
C THR A 143 7.29 -6.77 -8.14
N HIS A 144 8.17 -6.35 -7.24
CA HIS A 144 8.77 -7.23 -6.23
C HIS A 144 9.43 -8.49 -6.85
N SER A 145 10.12 -8.31 -7.98
CA SER A 145 10.84 -9.38 -8.67
C SER A 145 12.34 -9.08 -8.83
N ALA A 146 12.85 -8.07 -8.11
CA ALA A 146 14.27 -7.67 -8.16
C ALA A 146 15.24 -8.58 -7.38
N GLY A 147 14.74 -9.63 -6.72
CA GLY A 147 15.56 -10.50 -5.87
C GLY A 147 15.66 -10.05 -4.41
N PHE A 148 15.09 -8.91 -4.03
CA PHE A 148 15.16 -8.43 -2.64
C PHE A 148 14.27 -9.22 -1.68
N SER A 149 14.78 -9.45 -0.47
CA SER A 149 13.99 -9.93 0.67
C SER A 149 13.56 -8.76 1.58
N TYR A 150 13.07 -9.04 2.79
CA TYR A 150 12.63 -8.01 3.75
C TYR A 150 13.43 -7.99 5.06
N GLY A 151 13.94 -9.13 5.52
CA GLY A 151 14.46 -9.32 6.87
C GLY A 151 13.42 -9.85 7.87
N PHE A 152 12.39 -10.57 7.39
CA PHE A 152 11.31 -11.06 8.24
C PHE A 152 11.63 -12.37 8.97
N THR A 153 12.49 -13.22 8.40
CA THR A 153 12.91 -14.49 9.01
C THR A 153 14.30 -14.41 9.62
N GLU A 154 14.68 -15.41 10.42
CA GLU A 154 16.02 -15.51 11.04
C GLU A 154 17.01 -16.32 10.20
N GLU A 155 16.67 -16.63 8.95
CA GLU A 155 17.44 -17.54 8.09
C GLU A 155 17.78 -16.90 6.74
N GLY A 156 18.82 -17.43 6.08
CA GLY A 156 19.21 -17.04 4.72
C GLY A 156 19.46 -15.54 4.57
N VAL A 157 18.99 -14.98 3.45
CA VAL A 157 19.16 -13.56 3.12
C VAL A 157 18.46 -12.63 4.12
N ASP A 158 17.33 -13.04 4.69
CA ASP A 158 16.65 -12.22 5.70
C ASP A 158 17.52 -12.02 6.95
N ALA A 159 18.26 -13.05 7.39
CA ALA A 159 19.18 -12.92 8.51
C ALA A 159 20.26 -11.87 8.24
N LEU A 160 20.82 -11.86 7.02
CA LEU A 160 21.83 -10.88 6.59
C LEU A 160 21.25 -9.46 6.57
N TYR A 161 20.02 -9.29 6.07
CA TYR A 161 19.36 -7.97 6.03
C TYR A 161 19.08 -7.44 7.43
N ARG A 162 18.76 -8.32 8.39
CA ARG A 162 18.59 -7.95 9.80
C ARG A 162 19.92 -7.53 10.43
N GLU A 163 20.98 -8.29 10.20
CA GLU A 163 22.33 -7.98 10.71
C GLU A 163 22.88 -6.67 10.13
N ALA A 164 22.54 -6.36 8.87
CA ALA A 164 22.88 -5.10 8.23
C ALA A 164 22.07 -3.89 8.76
N GLU A 165 21.07 -4.13 9.62
CA GLU A 165 20.22 -3.11 10.23
C GLU A 165 19.64 -2.11 9.21
N LEU A 166 19.13 -2.62 8.07
CA LEU A 166 18.69 -1.78 6.95
C LEU A 166 17.77 -0.62 7.39
N PHE A 167 16.74 -0.92 8.19
CA PHE A 167 15.76 0.07 8.65
C PHE A 167 16.27 1.00 9.77
N ALA A 168 17.50 0.82 10.25
CA ALA A 168 18.19 1.76 11.14
C ALA A 168 19.11 2.73 10.36
N SER A 169 19.00 2.76 9.03
CA SER A 169 19.71 3.72 8.19
C SER A 169 19.23 5.15 8.42
N GLU A 170 20.16 6.08 8.23
CA GLU A 170 19.94 7.52 8.46
C GLU A 170 19.02 8.15 7.42
N ASP A 171 19.04 7.64 6.19
CA ASP A 171 18.22 8.06 5.06
C ASP A 171 18.11 6.93 4.02
N LEU A 172 17.41 7.20 2.91
CA LEU A 172 17.25 6.23 1.81
C LEU A 172 18.56 5.96 1.05
N ALA A 173 19.54 6.87 1.05
CA ALA A 173 20.83 6.65 0.41
C ALA A 173 21.65 5.63 1.20
N ALA A 174 21.75 5.81 2.52
CA ALA A 174 22.38 4.86 3.43
C ALA A 174 21.67 3.49 3.40
N PHE A 175 20.34 3.49 3.35
CA PHE A 175 19.55 2.26 3.17
C PHE A 175 19.93 1.53 1.88
N SER A 176 19.99 2.27 0.76
CA SER A 176 20.32 1.74 -0.57
C SER A 176 21.71 1.11 -0.60
N GLU A 177 22.72 1.83 -0.09
CA GLU A 177 24.10 1.35 -0.01
C GLU A 177 24.24 0.10 0.88
N ARG A 178 23.60 0.09 2.05
CA ARG A 178 23.63 -1.08 2.95
C ARG A 178 22.95 -2.29 2.32
N LEU A 179 21.84 -2.08 1.62
CA LEU A 179 21.12 -3.14 0.90
C LEU A 179 21.94 -3.69 -0.27
N ALA A 180 22.55 -2.83 -1.07
CA ALA A 180 23.39 -3.23 -2.21
C ALA A 180 24.62 -4.06 -1.78
N ALA A 181 25.09 -3.87 -0.54
CA ALA A 181 26.16 -4.68 0.04
C ALA A 181 25.71 -6.10 0.47
N GLN A 182 24.40 -6.40 0.46
CA GLN A 182 23.85 -7.72 0.79
C GLN A 182 23.50 -8.51 -0.47
N PRO A 183 23.57 -9.85 -0.43
CA PRO A 183 23.13 -10.66 -1.56
C PRO A 183 21.61 -10.58 -1.77
N LEU A 184 21.19 -10.74 -3.02
CA LEU A 184 19.80 -10.99 -3.42
C LEU A 184 19.38 -12.41 -3.04
N LEU A 185 18.10 -12.62 -2.79
CA LEU A 185 17.50 -13.93 -2.53
C LEU A 185 17.38 -14.79 -3.80
N PHE A 186 17.32 -14.18 -4.99
CA PHE A 186 17.30 -14.85 -6.28
C PHE A 186 17.74 -13.93 -7.41
N GLU A 187 17.98 -14.55 -8.57
CA GLU A 187 18.23 -13.84 -9.83
C GLU A 187 17.11 -12.84 -10.16
N PRO A 188 17.42 -11.56 -10.41
CA PRO A 188 16.43 -10.57 -10.79
C PRO A 188 15.54 -11.06 -11.95
N GLY A 189 14.22 -10.94 -11.79
CA GLY A 189 13.23 -11.34 -12.78
C GLY A 189 12.88 -12.83 -12.80
N SER A 190 13.51 -13.68 -12.00
CA SER A 190 13.24 -15.13 -12.01
C SER A 190 12.07 -15.56 -11.12
N ARG A 191 11.75 -14.79 -10.07
CA ARG A 191 10.67 -15.11 -9.11
C ARG A 191 9.95 -13.85 -8.64
N TRP A 192 8.79 -14.05 -8.03
CA TRP A 192 8.17 -13.01 -7.21
C TRP A 192 8.49 -13.23 -5.73
N HIS A 193 8.93 -12.18 -5.04
CA HIS A 193 9.11 -12.22 -3.59
C HIS A 193 8.93 -10.84 -2.96
N TYR A 194 8.04 -10.76 -1.98
CA TYR A 194 7.80 -9.53 -1.27
C TYR A 194 9.03 -9.07 -0.49
N GLY A 195 9.42 -7.81 -0.66
CA GLY A 195 10.68 -7.29 -0.12
C GLY A 195 10.72 -5.77 -0.07
N VAL A 196 11.91 -5.25 0.22
CA VAL A 196 12.19 -3.81 0.39
C VAL A 196 12.31 -3.03 -0.93
N ALA A 197 11.91 -3.63 -2.05
CA ALA A 197 12.07 -3.06 -3.38
C ALA A 197 11.49 -1.64 -3.53
N THR A 198 10.38 -1.34 -2.84
CA THR A 198 9.75 -0.01 -2.91
C THR A 198 10.49 1.06 -2.10
N ASP A 199 11.32 0.69 -1.13
CA ASP A 199 12.23 1.64 -0.47
C ASP A 199 13.32 2.09 -1.45
N VAL A 200 13.85 1.15 -2.25
CA VAL A 200 14.76 1.46 -3.37
C VAL A 200 14.06 2.31 -4.45
N LEU A 201 12.78 2.05 -4.72
CA LEU A 201 11.98 2.91 -5.61
C LEU A 201 11.85 4.33 -5.06
N GLY A 202 11.67 4.49 -3.74
CA GLY A 202 11.75 5.79 -3.07
C GLY A 202 13.10 6.47 -3.29
N ARG A 203 14.20 5.72 -3.16
CA ARG A 203 15.54 6.24 -3.43
C ARG A 203 15.72 6.68 -4.89
N LEU A 204 15.18 5.92 -5.84
CA LEU A 204 15.19 6.27 -7.26
C LEU A 204 14.49 7.62 -7.51
N VAL A 205 13.32 7.84 -6.87
CA VAL A 205 12.61 9.13 -6.94
C VAL A 205 13.49 10.27 -6.42
N GLU A 206 14.19 10.08 -5.31
CA GLU A 206 15.09 11.12 -4.78
C GLU A 206 16.23 11.47 -5.74
N VAL A 207 16.87 10.45 -6.32
CA VAL A 207 18.01 10.64 -7.23
C VAL A 207 17.59 11.35 -8.51
N ILE A 208 16.46 10.95 -9.12
CA ILE A 208 15.98 11.54 -10.36
C ILE A 208 15.46 12.95 -10.14
N SER A 209 14.68 13.18 -9.08
CA SER A 209 14.06 14.49 -8.82
C SER A 209 15.00 15.51 -8.17
N GLY A 210 16.06 15.04 -7.49
CA GLY A 210 16.91 15.88 -6.64
C GLY A 210 16.21 16.38 -5.37
N GLN A 211 15.04 15.84 -5.03
CA GLN A 211 14.28 16.16 -3.82
C GLN A 211 14.32 15.00 -2.83
N SER A 212 14.08 15.27 -1.54
CA SER A 212 13.79 14.21 -0.58
C SER A 212 12.39 13.66 -0.85
N LEU A 213 12.15 12.38 -0.53
CA LEU A 213 10.89 11.71 -0.89
C LEU A 213 9.64 12.41 -0.30
N ASP A 214 9.74 12.94 0.92
CA ASP A 214 8.68 13.70 1.59
C ASP A 214 8.32 14.99 0.84
N ARG A 215 9.32 15.74 0.37
CA ARG A 215 9.12 16.98 -0.40
C ARG A 215 8.51 16.70 -1.76
N PHE A 216 9.01 15.68 -2.47
CA PHE A 216 8.45 15.29 -3.76
C PHE A 216 6.99 14.89 -3.63
N LEU A 217 6.67 14.01 -2.67
CA LEU A 217 5.29 13.59 -2.43
C LEU A 217 4.40 14.75 -1.98
N GLY A 218 4.89 15.61 -1.10
CA GLY A 218 4.18 16.83 -0.66
C GLY A 218 3.78 17.70 -1.84
N GLU A 219 4.77 18.17 -2.61
CA GLU A 219 4.57 19.14 -3.70
C GLU A 219 3.80 18.55 -4.90
N ARG A 220 4.06 17.28 -5.23
CA ARG A 220 3.60 16.68 -6.50
C ARG A 220 2.35 15.81 -6.36
N LEU A 221 2.01 15.36 -5.14
CA LEU A 221 0.91 14.43 -4.91
C LEU A 221 -0.03 14.88 -3.80
N PHE A 222 0.49 15.18 -2.60
CA PHE A 222 -0.34 15.46 -1.44
C PHE A 222 -1.00 16.83 -1.52
N ASP A 223 -0.25 17.89 -1.81
CA ASP A 223 -0.81 19.24 -1.94
C ASP A 223 -1.83 19.32 -3.09
N PRO A 224 -1.56 18.80 -4.31
CA PRO A 224 -2.54 18.86 -5.39
C PRO A 224 -3.80 18.03 -5.14
N LEU A 225 -3.72 16.95 -4.36
CA LEU A 225 -4.87 16.13 -4.00
C LEU A 225 -5.55 16.56 -2.70
N GLY A 226 -4.98 17.51 -1.94
CA GLY A 226 -5.51 17.91 -0.64
C GLY A 226 -5.34 16.84 0.45
N MET A 227 -4.29 16.01 0.37
CA MET A 227 -3.95 15.00 1.38
C MET A 227 -3.19 15.62 2.56
N VAL A 228 -3.86 16.52 3.30
CA VAL A 228 -3.25 17.40 4.31
C VAL A 228 -2.80 16.67 5.59
N ASP A 229 -3.19 15.42 5.78
CA ASP A 229 -2.93 14.59 6.94
C ASP A 229 -2.14 13.32 6.58
N THR A 230 -1.35 13.38 5.51
CA THR A 230 -0.46 12.30 5.07
C THR A 230 1.00 12.74 5.15
N PHE A 231 1.82 11.96 5.87
CA PHE A 231 3.21 12.34 6.15
C PHE A 231 4.05 11.12 6.56
N PHE A 232 5.38 11.26 6.51
CA PHE A 232 6.30 10.31 7.15
C PHE A 232 6.44 10.60 8.65
N GLU A 233 6.56 11.87 9.04
CA GLU A 233 6.61 12.30 10.44
C GLU A 233 5.34 13.08 10.81
N VAL A 234 4.67 12.70 11.91
CA VAL A 234 3.46 13.38 12.39
C VAL A 234 3.83 14.77 12.92
N PRO A 235 3.26 15.86 12.35
CA PRO A 235 3.42 17.22 12.87
C PRO A 235 2.99 17.33 14.34
N GLU A 236 3.70 18.15 15.12
CA GLU A 236 3.50 18.28 16.57
C GLU A 236 2.05 18.59 16.97
N ASP A 237 1.38 19.43 16.20
CA ASP A 237 0.00 19.88 16.38
C ASP A 237 -1.07 18.86 15.97
N LYS A 238 -0.67 17.69 15.44
CA LYS A 238 -1.58 16.61 15.03
C LYS A 238 -1.37 15.31 15.81
N ARG A 239 -0.38 15.26 16.70
CA ARG A 239 0.04 14.02 17.39
C ARG A 239 -1.04 13.44 18.31
N ASP A 240 -1.96 14.27 18.79
CA ASP A 240 -3.09 13.88 19.61
C ASP A 240 -4.13 13.04 18.84
N ARG A 241 -4.13 13.10 17.51
CA ARG A 241 -4.99 12.30 16.61
C ARG A 241 -4.44 10.90 16.32
N PHE A 242 -3.21 10.61 16.74
CA PHE A 242 -2.49 9.40 16.35
C PHE A 242 -2.97 8.14 17.09
N GLY A 243 -3.23 7.07 16.35
CA GLY A 243 -3.73 5.80 16.88
C GLY A 243 -2.64 4.90 17.45
N ALA A 244 -2.95 4.24 18.57
CA ALA A 244 -2.15 3.16 19.13
C ALA A 244 -2.20 1.91 18.24
N HIS A 245 -1.15 1.09 18.30
CA HIS A 245 -1.04 -0.12 17.49
C HIS A 245 -1.00 -1.38 18.35
N TYR A 246 -1.74 -2.42 17.94
CA TYR A 246 -1.90 -3.65 18.70
C TYR A 246 -1.44 -4.90 17.95
N ARG A 247 -1.08 -5.92 18.73
CA ARG A 247 -0.97 -7.31 18.27
C ARG A 247 -1.94 -8.17 19.06
N LEU A 248 -2.49 -9.21 18.44
CA LEU A 248 -3.28 -10.20 19.17
C LEU A 248 -2.34 -11.20 19.83
N ASN A 249 -2.38 -11.32 21.15
CA ASN A 249 -1.72 -12.41 21.86
C ASN A 249 -2.47 -13.72 21.57
N ARG A 250 -1.77 -14.69 20.98
CA ARG A 250 -2.39 -15.97 20.55
C ARG A 250 -2.73 -16.90 21.72
N GLU A 251 -2.12 -16.72 22.89
CA GLU A 251 -2.38 -17.53 24.08
C GLU A 251 -3.55 -16.98 24.88
N SER A 252 -3.57 -15.67 25.14
CA SER A 252 -4.61 -15.02 25.94
C SER A 252 -5.83 -14.60 25.11
N GLY A 253 -5.66 -14.42 23.80
CA GLY A 253 -6.67 -13.83 22.91
C GLY A 253 -6.87 -12.32 23.11
N ALA A 254 -6.03 -11.66 23.91
CA ALA A 254 -6.13 -10.23 24.20
C ALA A 254 -5.28 -9.38 23.24
N LEU A 255 -5.67 -8.12 23.08
CA LEU A 255 -4.87 -7.12 22.36
C LEU A 255 -3.76 -6.58 23.27
N GLU A 256 -2.54 -6.60 22.75
CA GLU A 256 -1.36 -6.05 23.42
C GLU A 256 -0.80 -4.89 22.60
N LEU A 257 -0.45 -3.80 23.29
CA LEU A 257 0.17 -2.64 22.67
C LEU A 257 1.52 -3.03 22.04
N VAL A 258 1.72 -2.62 20.79
CA VAL A 258 3.00 -2.66 20.08
C VAL A 258 3.73 -1.37 20.42
N PRO A 259 4.89 -1.42 21.10
CA PRO A 259 5.62 -0.20 21.44
C PRO A 259 6.07 0.56 20.20
N ASP A 260 5.92 1.89 20.27
CA ASP A 260 6.38 2.81 19.25
C ASP A 260 7.89 2.72 19.02
N GLY A 261 8.32 2.92 17.76
CA GLY A 261 9.74 2.88 17.40
C GLY A 261 10.39 1.50 17.44
N SER A 262 9.65 0.43 17.76
CA SER A 262 10.07 -0.93 17.43
C SER A 262 10.12 -1.12 15.91
N LEU A 263 10.92 -2.08 15.41
CA LEU A 263 10.94 -2.48 13.99
C LEU A 263 9.52 -2.70 13.44
N ALA A 264 8.64 -3.24 14.28
CA ALA A 264 7.23 -3.45 13.97
C ALA A 264 6.40 -2.17 14.12
N GLY A 265 6.69 -1.30 15.07
CA GLY A 265 5.94 -0.09 15.38
C GLY A 265 6.08 1.05 14.36
N ILE A 266 7.17 1.08 13.58
CA ILE A 266 7.59 2.18 12.69
C ILE A 266 7.61 3.55 13.41
N ARG A 267 8.67 4.32 13.20
CA ARG A 267 8.75 5.66 13.82
C ARG A 267 7.79 6.61 13.10
N TRP A 268 7.04 7.36 13.89
CA TRP A 268 6.16 8.45 13.44
C TRP A 268 6.58 9.80 14.03
N GLN A 269 7.58 9.79 14.92
CA GLN A 269 8.29 10.95 15.46
C GLN A 269 9.80 10.73 15.28
N ASN A 270 10.54 11.81 15.04
CA ASN A 270 11.99 11.76 14.81
C ASN A 270 12.33 10.76 13.70
N VAL A 271 11.61 10.85 12.58
CA VAL A 271 11.75 9.94 11.45
C VAL A 271 13.01 10.32 10.68
N GLN A 272 13.91 9.35 10.54
CA GLN A 272 15.16 9.50 9.77
C GLN A 272 14.97 8.90 8.37
N LEU A 273 14.63 7.62 8.33
CA LEU A 273 14.38 6.89 7.09
C LEU A 273 12.95 7.14 6.56
N LEU A 274 12.84 7.86 5.44
CA LEU A 274 11.61 8.03 4.68
C LEU A 274 11.28 6.76 3.89
N SER A 275 10.89 5.68 4.59
CA SER A 275 10.66 4.37 3.98
C SER A 275 9.53 4.39 2.93
N GLY A 276 9.88 4.41 1.64
CA GLY A 276 8.94 4.32 0.53
C GLY A 276 8.13 3.02 0.50
N GLY A 277 8.53 2.02 1.27
CA GLY A 277 7.83 0.75 1.44
C GLY A 277 6.83 0.70 2.59
N GLY A 278 6.90 1.60 3.58
CA GLY A 278 6.12 1.44 4.80
C GLY A 278 5.99 2.65 5.74
N GLY A 279 6.61 3.78 5.40
CA GLY A 279 6.83 4.88 6.35
C GLY A 279 5.68 5.87 6.49
N LEU A 280 4.65 5.84 5.65
CA LEU A 280 3.57 6.83 5.74
C LEU A 280 2.57 6.54 6.86
N VAL A 281 2.07 7.64 7.41
CA VAL A 281 0.86 7.76 8.21
C VAL A 281 -0.14 8.56 7.40
N SER A 282 -1.44 8.24 7.50
CA SER A 282 -2.51 8.91 6.75
C SER A 282 -3.86 8.80 7.46
N THR A 283 -4.89 9.41 6.91
CA THR A 283 -6.30 9.26 7.31
C THR A 283 -7.07 8.42 6.28
N ALA A 284 -8.27 7.95 6.63
CA ALA A 284 -9.13 7.30 5.64
C ALA A 284 -9.50 8.26 4.50
N ASP A 285 -9.78 9.53 4.84
CA ASP A 285 -10.15 10.57 3.88
C ASP A 285 -9.02 10.88 2.90
N ASP A 286 -7.79 11.06 3.36
CA ASP A 286 -6.65 11.32 2.48
C ASP A 286 -6.36 10.15 1.56
N TYR A 287 -6.41 8.92 2.09
CA TYR A 287 -6.19 7.75 1.26
C TYR A 287 -7.36 7.52 0.27
N MET A 288 -8.59 7.91 0.64
CA MET A 288 -9.73 7.92 -0.28
C MET A 288 -9.51 8.91 -1.44
N ARG A 289 -8.93 10.10 -1.20
CA ARG A 289 -8.56 11.04 -2.28
C ARG A 289 -7.55 10.41 -3.24
N PHE A 290 -6.50 9.77 -2.71
CA PHE A 290 -5.53 9.03 -3.52
C PHE A 290 -6.18 7.91 -4.34
N ALA A 291 -7.03 7.09 -3.72
CA ALA A 291 -7.70 5.99 -4.38
C ALA A 291 -8.70 6.46 -5.45
N ARG A 292 -9.43 7.57 -5.20
CA ARG A 292 -10.31 8.22 -6.20
C ARG A 292 -9.52 8.76 -7.38
N MET A 293 -8.37 9.39 -7.14
CA MET A 293 -7.49 9.82 -8.24
C MET A 293 -7.09 8.64 -9.14
N LEU A 294 -6.76 7.48 -8.55
CA LEU A 294 -6.46 6.28 -9.33
C LEU A 294 -7.69 5.75 -10.09
N LEU A 295 -8.82 5.56 -9.41
CA LEU A 295 -10.03 5.05 -10.06
C LEU A 295 -10.51 5.96 -11.20
N ASN A 296 -10.37 7.28 -11.03
CA ASN A 296 -10.72 8.30 -12.03
C ASN A 296 -9.62 8.49 -13.11
N GLY A 297 -8.75 7.51 -13.32
CA GLY A 297 -7.76 7.51 -14.41
C GLY A 297 -6.68 8.59 -14.23
N GLY A 298 -6.22 8.79 -13.00
CA GLY A 298 -5.10 9.67 -12.69
C GLY A 298 -5.49 11.13 -12.45
N ALA A 299 -6.76 11.43 -12.21
CA ALA A 299 -7.23 12.79 -11.98
C ALA A 299 -8.30 12.89 -10.89
N MET A 300 -8.34 14.03 -10.21
CA MET A 300 -9.34 14.35 -9.20
C MET A 300 -9.52 15.87 -9.13
N GLU A 301 -10.77 16.35 -9.07
CA GLU A 301 -11.08 17.79 -8.87
C GLU A 301 -10.35 18.74 -9.85
N GLY A 302 -10.24 18.35 -11.13
CA GLY A 302 -9.55 19.12 -12.16
C GLY A 302 -8.03 19.07 -12.11
N VAL A 303 -7.44 18.38 -11.13
CA VAL A 303 -6.01 18.11 -11.01
C VAL A 303 -5.71 16.76 -11.67
N ARG A 304 -4.75 16.75 -12.60
CA ARG A 304 -4.24 15.53 -13.24
C ARG A 304 -2.86 15.19 -12.69
N ILE A 305 -2.77 14.02 -12.07
CA ILE A 305 -1.56 13.43 -11.49
C ILE A 305 -0.86 12.51 -12.49
N LEU A 306 -1.63 11.63 -13.15
CA LEU A 306 -1.15 10.71 -14.18
C LEU A 306 -2.13 10.72 -15.36
N SER A 307 -1.66 10.30 -16.53
CA SER A 307 -2.57 10.04 -17.65
C SER A 307 -3.44 8.79 -17.37
N PRO A 308 -4.66 8.72 -17.94
CA PRO A 308 -5.52 7.55 -17.74
C PRO A 308 -4.93 6.29 -18.37
N LYS A 309 -4.09 6.45 -19.41
CA LYS A 309 -3.36 5.33 -20.01
C LYS A 309 -2.33 4.75 -19.06
N THR A 310 -1.62 5.60 -18.32
CA THR A 310 -0.64 5.15 -17.33
C THR A 310 -1.31 4.44 -16.17
N VAL A 311 -2.40 4.97 -15.63
CA VAL A 311 -3.11 4.27 -14.54
C VAL A 311 -3.68 2.92 -15.00
N ALA A 312 -4.31 2.87 -16.16
CA ALA A 312 -4.79 1.61 -16.75
C ALA A 312 -3.66 0.64 -17.13
N TRP A 313 -2.43 1.13 -17.29
CA TRP A 313 -1.25 0.30 -17.51
C TRP A 313 -0.70 -0.22 -16.18
N MET A 314 -0.56 0.64 -15.18
CA MET A 314 -0.14 0.28 -13.82
C MET A 314 -1.03 -0.84 -13.24
N ALA A 315 -2.33 -0.84 -13.54
CA ALA A 315 -3.29 -1.84 -13.09
C ALA A 315 -3.40 -3.11 -13.96
N ARG A 316 -2.32 -3.48 -14.65
CA ARG A 316 -2.23 -4.78 -15.35
C ARG A 316 -1.25 -5.70 -14.65
N ASN A 317 -1.40 -7.01 -14.86
CA ASN A 317 -0.35 -7.94 -14.46
C ASN A 317 0.94 -7.65 -15.23
N HIS A 318 2.00 -7.30 -14.50
CA HIS A 318 3.33 -7.02 -15.02
C HIS A 318 4.34 -8.13 -14.70
N LEU A 319 3.89 -9.22 -14.07
CA LEU A 319 4.72 -10.40 -13.86
C LEU A 319 4.84 -11.20 -15.16
N PRO A 320 6.02 -11.75 -15.47
CA PRO A 320 6.17 -12.72 -16.55
C PRO A 320 5.24 -13.92 -16.36
N ALA A 321 4.67 -14.44 -17.45
CA ALA A 321 3.74 -15.57 -17.41
C ALA A 321 4.39 -16.89 -16.93
N ASP A 322 5.71 -17.00 -17.04
CA ASP A 322 6.53 -18.13 -16.61
C ASP A 322 7.24 -17.89 -15.27
N LEU A 323 6.96 -16.78 -14.60
CA LEU A 323 7.57 -16.44 -13.32
C LEU A 323 7.16 -17.46 -12.24
N GLU A 324 8.13 -18.01 -11.52
CA GLU A 324 7.82 -18.83 -10.35
C GLU A 324 7.16 -17.94 -9.28
N SER A 325 5.85 -18.11 -9.13
CA SER A 325 5.07 -17.41 -8.12
C SER A 325 5.29 -18.07 -6.77
N ALA A 326 5.78 -17.32 -5.78
CA ALA A 326 5.73 -17.79 -4.40
C ALA A 326 4.25 -17.83 -3.96
N HIS A 327 3.70 -19.04 -3.79
CA HIS A 327 2.41 -19.25 -3.14
C HIS A 327 2.50 -18.83 -1.66
N GLY A 328 2.43 -17.52 -1.39
CA GLY A 328 2.61 -16.91 -0.07
C GLY A 328 1.38 -16.14 0.44
N VAL A 329 1.53 -15.40 1.54
CA VAL A 329 0.46 -14.68 2.28
C VAL A 329 -0.35 -13.70 1.41
N TYR A 330 0.23 -13.21 0.30
CA TYR A 330 -0.43 -12.32 -0.66
C TYR A 330 -0.89 -13.02 -1.95
N GLY A 331 -0.72 -14.35 -2.04
CA GLY A 331 -1.39 -15.21 -3.02
C GLY A 331 -1.06 -14.93 -4.48
N GLN A 332 0.08 -14.32 -4.79
CA GLN A 332 0.45 -14.06 -6.17
C GLN A 332 0.70 -15.38 -6.90
N GLY A 333 0.15 -15.51 -8.10
CA GLY A 333 0.01 -16.76 -8.86
C GLY A 333 -1.06 -16.60 -9.94
N ASP A 334 -1.53 -17.71 -10.51
CA ASP A 334 -2.38 -17.73 -11.72
C ASP A 334 -3.63 -16.81 -11.69
N SER A 335 -4.17 -16.48 -10.51
CA SER A 335 -5.37 -15.63 -10.37
C SER A 335 -5.11 -14.21 -9.84
N ILE A 336 -3.92 -13.94 -9.30
CA ILE A 336 -3.55 -12.63 -8.76
C ILE A 336 -2.17 -12.26 -9.30
N GLY A 337 -2.17 -11.28 -10.20
CA GLY A 337 -0.98 -10.64 -10.71
C GLY A 337 -0.47 -9.51 -9.82
N PHE A 338 0.60 -8.87 -10.27
CA PHE A 338 1.08 -7.63 -9.67
C PHE A 338 1.29 -6.56 -10.72
N GLY A 339 0.69 -5.40 -10.46
CA GLY A 339 0.84 -4.22 -11.26
C GLY A 339 2.06 -3.39 -10.87
N LEU A 340 2.06 -2.13 -11.29
CA LEU A 340 3.11 -1.19 -10.91
C LEU A 340 2.77 -0.54 -9.56
N GLY A 341 2.91 -1.33 -8.49
CA GLY A 341 2.78 -0.87 -7.09
C GLY A 341 1.67 -1.51 -6.26
N PHE A 342 0.85 -2.39 -6.84
CA PHE A 342 -0.28 -3.04 -6.16
C PHE A 342 -0.65 -4.38 -6.80
N ALA A 343 -1.32 -5.24 -6.02
CA ALA A 343 -1.85 -6.49 -6.54
C ALA A 343 -3.05 -6.25 -7.44
N VAL A 344 -3.21 -7.09 -8.46
CA VAL A 344 -4.28 -7.01 -9.46
C VAL A 344 -4.95 -8.37 -9.58
N VAL A 345 -6.28 -8.39 -9.62
CA VAL A 345 -7.05 -9.60 -9.95
C VAL A 345 -6.90 -9.87 -11.44
N ASP A 346 -6.22 -10.96 -11.79
CA ASP A 346 -5.92 -11.34 -13.18
C ASP A 346 -6.90 -12.40 -13.71
N ASP A 347 -7.28 -13.35 -12.85
CA ASP A 347 -8.33 -14.34 -13.13
C ASP A 347 -9.27 -14.45 -11.92
N ALA A 348 -10.39 -13.75 -11.99
CA ALA A 348 -11.36 -13.69 -10.90
C ALA A 348 -12.00 -15.05 -10.61
N ALA A 349 -12.17 -15.92 -11.62
CA ALA A 349 -12.83 -17.21 -11.46
C ALA A 349 -12.00 -18.20 -10.63
N HIS A 350 -10.68 -18.05 -10.68
CA HIS A 350 -9.73 -18.89 -9.94
C HIS A 350 -9.16 -18.21 -8.69
N TRP A 351 -9.67 -17.03 -8.34
CA TRP A 351 -9.34 -16.40 -7.07
C TRP A 351 -10.16 -17.01 -5.92
N SER A 352 -9.53 -17.94 -5.19
CA SER A 352 -10.19 -18.86 -4.27
C SER A 352 -11.17 -18.20 -3.28
N GLY A 353 -12.46 -18.45 -3.51
CA GLY A 353 -13.56 -18.17 -2.57
C GLY A 353 -13.94 -16.69 -2.43
N ARG A 354 -13.57 -15.84 -3.40
CA ARG A 354 -13.79 -14.40 -3.33
C ARG A 354 -14.58 -13.90 -4.53
N VAL A 355 -15.45 -12.94 -4.30
CA VAL A 355 -16.14 -12.19 -5.35
C VAL A 355 -15.30 -10.95 -5.63
N ALA A 356 -14.84 -10.77 -6.86
CA ALA A 356 -14.15 -9.58 -7.35
C ALA A 356 -14.23 -9.52 -8.87
N ALA A 357 -14.03 -8.33 -9.43
CA ALA A 357 -13.84 -8.13 -10.86
C ALA A 357 -12.39 -8.41 -11.29
N GLU A 358 -12.21 -8.83 -12.53
CA GLU A 358 -10.90 -8.78 -13.18
C GLU A 358 -10.45 -7.31 -13.31
N GLY A 359 -9.17 -7.04 -13.07
CA GLY A 359 -8.63 -5.68 -13.04
C GLY A 359 -8.88 -4.92 -11.73
N GLU A 360 -9.60 -5.48 -10.76
CA GLU A 360 -9.63 -4.93 -9.41
C GLU A 360 -8.21 -4.92 -8.83
N TYR A 361 -7.80 -3.80 -8.25
CA TYR A 361 -6.48 -3.66 -7.66
C TYR A 361 -6.53 -3.23 -6.20
N TRP A 362 -5.55 -3.68 -5.43
CA TRP A 362 -5.56 -3.52 -3.97
C TRP A 362 -4.18 -3.62 -3.35
N TRP A 363 -4.06 -3.07 -2.15
CA TRP A 363 -2.92 -3.34 -1.28
C TRP A 363 -3.27 -3.07 0.19
N GLY A 364 -2.50 -3.66 1.11
CA GLY A 364 -2.75 -3.53 2.55
C GLY A 364 -1.50 -3.19 3.35
N GLY A 365 -1.68 -2.65 4.55
CA GLY A 365 -0.60 -2.41 5.51
C GLY A 365 -0.27 -3.65 6.34
N ALA A 366 0.67 -3.56 7.27
CA ALA A 366 0.91 -4.65 8.24
C ALA A 366 -0.13 -4.60 9.37
N ALA A 367 -0.55 -3.40 9.77
CA ALA A 367 -1.48 -3.15 10.88
C ALA A 367 -2.96 -3.34 10.53
N GLY A 368 -3.29 -4.14 9.51
CA GLY A 368 -4.67 -4.44 9.17
C GLY A 368 -5.36 -3.46 8.21
N THR A 369 -4.76 -2.30 7.93
CA THR A 369 -5.24 -1.35 6.91
C THR A 369 -5.32 -1.99 5.52
N LEU A 370 -6.30 -1.59 4.71
CA LEU A 370 -6.51 -2.09 3.35
C LEU A 370 -7.13 -0.99 2.49
N PHE A 371 -6.69 -0.91 1.23
CA PHE A 371 -7.48 -0.30 0.17
C PHE A 371 -7.72 -1.27 -0.97
N TRP A 372 -8.84 -1.11 -1.67
CA TRP A 372 -9.06 -1.69 -3.00
C TRP A 372 -9.87 -0.73 -3.86
N ALA A 373 -9.70 -0.85 -5.17
CA ALA A 373 -10.47 -0.12 -6.16
C ALA A 373 -10.83 -1.07 -7.32
N ASP A 374 -12.11 -1.07 -7.66
CA ASP A 374 -12.71 -1.89 -8.70
C ASP A 374 -13.20 -0.98 -9.83
N PRO A 375 -12.49 -0.94 -10.97
CA PRO A 375 -12.90 -0.13 -12.13
C PRO A 375 -14.18 -0.61 -12.81
N GLU A 376 -14.55 -1.90 -12.69
CA GLU A 376 -15.74 -2.44 -13.34
C GLU A 376 -17.01 -2.02 -12.59
N TYR A 377 -16.97 -2.09 -11.26
CA TYR A 377 -18.10 -1.72 -10.40
C TYR A 377 -18.01 -0.29 -9.84
N GLU A 378 -16.96 0.45 -10.23
CA GLU A 378 -16.64 1.81 -9.81
C GLU A 378 -16.68 2.00 -8.29
N VAL A 379 -16.15 1.03 -7.54
CA VAL A 379 -16.13 1.04 -6.07
C VAL A 379 -14.72 1.16 -5.51
N ILE A 380 -14.58 1.95 -4.45
CA ILE A 380 -13.37 2.05 -3.63
C ILE A 380 -13.75 1.67 -2.21
N GLY A 381 -12.92 0.85 -1.59
CA GLY A 381 -13.03 0.58 -0.16
C GLY A 381 -11.73 0.87 0.57
N ILE A 382 -11.86 1.59 1.68
CA ILE A 382 -10.78 1.88 2.63
C ILE A 382 -11.16 1.29 3.99
N LEU A 383 -10.31 0.44 4.53
CA LEU A 383 -10.40 -0.08 5.89
C LEU A 383 -9.18 0.42 6.66
N MET A 384 -9.42 1.19 7.71
CA MET A 384 -8.38 1.60 8.66
C MET A 384 -8.61 0.91 10.00
N LEU A 385 -7.59 0.19 10.47
CA LEU A 385 -7.50 -0.37 11.81
C LEU A 385 -6.01 -0.46 12.20
N GLN A 386 -5.68 -0.70 13.47
CA GLN A 386 -4.30 -0.87 13.94
C GLN A 386 -4.10 -2.19 14.69
N ARG A 387 -4.11 -3.30 13.96
CA ARG A 387 -3.82 -4.64 14.47
C ARG A 387 -3.04 -5.46 13.47
N PHE A 388 -1.91 -6.03 13.88
CA PHE A 388 -1.23 -7.06 13.09
C PHE A 388 -2.12 -8.30 12.84
N ASP A 389 -1.84 -9.01 11.76
CA ASP A 389 -2.51 -10.27 11.38
C ASP A 389 -4.04 -10.17 11.16
N ALA A 390 -4.54 -9.01 10.71
CA ALA A 390 -5.97 -8.79 10.47
C ALA A 390 -6.48 -9.24 9.08
N GLN A 391 -5.80 -10.18 8.41
CA GLN A 391 -6.17 -10.64 7.07
C GLN A 391 -7.60 -11.22 6.97
N PRO A 392 -8.12 -11.99 7.95
CA PRO A 392 -9.50 -12.47 7.89
C PRO A 392 -10.55 -11.35 7.90
N ILE A 393 -10.27 -10.26 8.62
CA ILE A 393 -11.16 -9.08 8.70
C ILE A 393 -11.25 -8.41 7.34
N ARG A 394 -10.10 -8.16 6.69
CA ARG A 394 -10.02 -7.61 5.33
C ARG A 394 -10.85 -8.38 4.32
N GLN A 395 -10.75 -9.70 4.35
CA GLN A 395 -11.48 -10.60 3.44
C GLN A 395 -13.00 -10.51 3.65
N THR A 396 -13.41 -10.47 4.91
CA THR A 396 -14.83 -10.44 5.28
C THR A 396 -15.43 -9.08 4.93
N VAL A 397 -14.73 -7.98 5.21
CA VAL A 397 -15.13 -6.62 4.81
C VAL A 397 -15.39 -6.55 3.30
N ARG A 398 -14.43 -6.97 2.47
CA ARG A 398 -14.59 -6.95 1.00
C ARG A 398 -15.76 -7.81 0.54
N THR A 399 -15.95 -8.98 1.14
CA THR A 399 -17.10 -9.86 0.85
C THR A 399 -18.44 -9.18 1.16
N LEU A 400 -18.53 -8.51 2.31
CA LEU A 400 -19.76 -7.84 2.74
C LEU A 400 -20.09 -6.63 1.87
N VAL A 401 -19.07 -5.87 1.43
CA VAL A 401 -19.25 -4.78 0.47
C VAL A 401 -19.74 -5.30 -0.87
N ASN A 402 -19.10 -6.33 -1.43
CA ASN A 402 -19.51 -6.89 -2.71
C ASN A 402 -20.90 -7.51 -2.66
N ALA A 403 -21.31 -8.07 -1.51
CA ALA A 403 -22.65 -8.57 -1.31
C ALA A 403 -23.72 -7.45 -1.25
N ALA A 404 -23.34 -6.20 -0.98
CA ALA A 404 -24.23 -5.06 -0.89
C ALA A 404 -24.43 -4.35 -2.24
N ILE A 405 -23.60 -4.59 -3.25
CA ILE A 405 -23.72 -3.99 -4.59
C ILE A 405 -24.92 -4.62 -5.34
N GLU A 406 -25.79 -3.77 -5.89
CA GLU A 406 -26.94 -4.13 -6.75
C GLU A 406 -26.68 -3.99 -8.24
#